data_AF-A0A7C5SSQ5-F1
#
_entry.id   AF-A0A7C5SSQ5-F1
#
_cell.length_a   1.000
_cell.length_b   1.000
_cell.length_c   1.000
_cell.angle_alpha   90.00
_cell.angle_beta   90.00
_cell.angle_gamma   90.00
#
_symmetry.space_group_name_H-M   'P 1'
#
loop_
_entity.id
_entity.type
_entity.pdbx_description
1 polymer ?
#
loop_
_entity_poly.entity_id
_entity_poly.type
_entity_poly.pdbx_seq_one_letter_code
_entity_poly.pdbx_strand_id
1 'polypeptide(L)'
;MTMTALFEALHVAPEQEEGVSRRLGAMVRDGQLVRNRRGGFLPVDEKHLIKGHVIAHPDGFGFLVPDEGGDDLFLSGKQMRTLLHGDRAVVTVAGIDRRGRREGSVVSVIERANKTLVGRLFSDDGVAFVVADNKRITQDILIPQESLAGAETGQIVKIEIVKQPTFRSQAIGRIIDVIGDHMAPGMEIEIAIHSHGLPSEFSVDVIEEAQALGDSVKEKDKQGRVDLRDVPLVTIDGADARDFDDAVFCEPRGDKAKDGWRLLVAIADVAHYVPLDSALDRSAYERATSVYFPGRVVPMLPEEISNGLCSINPDVDRLCMVCEMMVNREGSVDSYRFFEGVMRSHARLTYKQVASALDGDRESPAAAEGVFEHVSNLYDMYQKLDIARKQRGSIEFETTETVIEFTDDKRINHIHPSERNEAHKIIEECMIAANVCAAKYIAKSKLPCLYRVHESPTDEKLEDLRGFLRELG
;
A
#
# COMPACT_ATOMS: atom_id res chain seq x y z
N MET A 1 -23.71 38.00 22.05
CA MET A 1 -23.92 39.07 23.05
C MET A 1 -22.63 39.29 23.84
N THR A 2 -22.37 40.47 24.42
CA THR A 2 -21.23 40.68 25.33
C THR A 2 -21.45 39.95 26.65
N MET A 3 -20.39 39.73 27.44
CA MET A 3 -20.48 38.99 28.71
C MET A 3 -21.50 39.60 29.67
N THR A 4 -21.48 40.93 29.83
CA THR A 4 -22.44 41.67 30.65
C THR A 4 -23.87 41.54 30.15
N ALA A 5 -24.08 41.63 28.83
CA ALA A 5 -25.41 41.45 28.23
C ALA A 5 -25.94 40.01 28.35
N LEU A 6 -25.04 39.01 28.44
CA LEU A 6 -25.38 37.61 28.70
C LEU A 6 -25.80 37.39 30.16
N PHE A 7 -25.11 38.03 31.12
CA PHE A 7 -25.49 37.96 32.53
C PHE A 7 -26.88 38.55 32.77
N GLU A 8 -27.17 39.70 32.15
CA GLU A 8 -28.50 40.33 32.20
C GLU A 8 -29.57 39.45 31.55
N ALA A 9 -29.32 38.94 30.34
CA ALA A 9 -30.30 38.17 29.58
C ALA A 9 -30.61 36.79 30.18
N LEU A 10 -29.66 36.19 30.91
CA LEU A 10 -29.82 34.89 31.56
C LEU A 10 -30.18 35.01 33.05
N HIS A 11 -30.38 36.23 33.55
CA HIS A 11 -30.66 36.52 34.97
C HIS A 11 -29.66 35.86 35.92
N VAL A 12 -28.36 35.95 35.59
CA VAL A 12 -27.28 35.34 36.38
C VAL A 12 -27.09 36.11 37.68
N ALA A 13 -27.11 35.42 38.82
CA ALA A 13 -26.85 36.04 40.11
C ALA A 13 -25.35 36.39 40.28
N PRO A 14 -24.97 37.40 41.08
CA PRO A 14 -23.58 37.80 41.28
C PRO A 14 -22.66 36.66 41.72
N GLU A 15 -23.16 35.73 42.54
CA GLU A 15 -22.38 34.56 42.99
C GLU A 15 -22.13 33.53 41.88
N GLN A 16 -22.86 33.59 40.77
CA GLN A 16 -22.79 32.64 39.65
C GLN A 16 -21.98 33.18 38.46
N GLU A 17 -21.64 34.47 38.44
CA GLU A 17 -20.93 35.12 37.33
C GLU A 17 -19.58 34.45 37.02
N GLU A 18 -18.83 34.07 38.05
CA GLU A 18 -17.54 33.40 37.88
C GLU A 18 -17.71 32.01 37.22
N GLY A 19 -18.72 31.25 37.65
CA GLY A 19 -19.05 29.94 37.09
C GLY A 19 -19.44 30.03 35.62
N VAL A 20 -20.30 30.99 35.27
CA VAL A 20 -20.74 31.23 33.88
C VAL A 20 -19.57 31.70 33.02
N SER A 21 -18.70 32.58 33.53
CA SER A 21 -17.50 33.03 32.81
C SER A 21 -16.54 31.88 32.50
N ARG A 22 -16.28 31.01 33.49
CA ARG A 22 -15.46 29.80 33.30
C ARG A 22 -16.09 28.84 32.29
N ARG A 23 -17.42 28.66 32.32
CA ARG A 23 -18.15 27.82 31.38
C ARG A 23 -18.11 28.39 29.96
N LEU A 24 -18.37 29.67 29.76
CA LEU A 24 -18.25 30.34 28.45
C LEU A 24 -16.81 30.23 27.91
N GLY A 25 -15.80 30.36 28.77
CA GLY A 25 -14.40 30.14 28.40
C GLY A 25 -14.10 28.70 27.97
N ALA A 26 -14.72 27.70 28.62
CA ALA A 26 -14.65 26.31 28.19
C ALA A 26 -15.32 26.10 26.83
N MET A 27 -16.53 26.63 26.64
CA MET A 27 -17.26 26.55 25.35
C MET A 27 -16.52 27.20 24.18
N VAL A 28 -15.71 28.24 24.43
CA VAL A 28 -14.81 28.82 23.41
C VAL A 28 -13.63 27.89 23.11
N ARG A 29 -13.05 27.23 24.13
CA ARG A 29 -11.98 26.23 23.91
C ARG A 29 -12.50 24.99 23.19
N ASP A 30 -13.74 24.60 23.47
CA ASP A 30 -14.42 23.43 22.90
C ASP A 30 -15.03 23.76 21.52
N GLY A 31 -14.84 24.97 20.99
CA GLY A 31 -15.28 25.38 19.65
C GLY A 31 -16.79 25.62 19.50
N GLN A 32 -17.55 25.60 20.60
CA GLN A 32 -18.99 25.80 20.63
C GLN A 32 -19.38 27.28 20.52
N LEU A 33 -18.48 28.20 20.92
CA LEU A 33 -18.68 29.64 20.86
C LEU A 33 -17.46 30.34 20.21
N VAL A 34 -17.71 31.40 19.45
CA VAL A 34 -16.65 32.30 18.95
C VAL A 34 -16.75 33.64 19.69
N ARG A 35 -15.60 34.18 20.12
CA ARG A 35 -15.52 35.53 20.70
C ARG A 35 -15.07 36.53 19.64
N ASN A 36 -15.93 37.52 19.34
CA ASN A 36 -15.60 38.55 18.36
C ASN A 36 -14.67 39.65 18.94
N ARG A 37 -14.17 40.54 18.07
CA ARG A 37 -13.26 41.66 18.46
C ARG A 37 -13.88 42.65 19.46
N ARG A 38 -15.21 42.70 19.57
CA ARG A 38 -15.94 43.53 20.53
C ARG A 38 -16.24 42.80 21.85
N GLY A 39 -15.63 41.63 22.06
CA GLY A 39 -15.80 40.82 23.27
C GLY A 39 -17.14 40.08 23.37
N GLY A 40 -17.93 40.04 22.30
CA GLY A 40 -19.20 39.32 22.23
C GLY A 40 -19.03 37.85 21.87
N PHE A 41 -19.79 36.99 22.54
CA PHE A 41 -19.90 35.56 22.24
C PHE A 41 -20.97 35.34 21.16
N LEU A 42 -20.63 34.55 20.15
CA LEU A 42 -21.57 34.05 19.14
C LEU A 42 -21.64 32.53 19.26
N PRO A 43 -22.85 31.93 19.31
CA PRO A 43 -23.00 30.50 19.11
C PRO A 43 -22.47 30.15 17.74
N VAL A 44 -21.60 29.15 17.70
CA VAL A 44 -21.22 28.54 16.44
C VAL A 44 -22.39 27.66 16.06
N ASP A 45 -23.16 28.10 15.05
CA ASP A 45 -24.22 27.26 14.50
C ASP A 45 -23.55 26.00 13.94
N GLU A 46 -23.87 24.82 14.49
CA GLU A 46 -23.23 23.54 14.11
C GLU A 46 -23.28 23.31 12.59
N LYS A 47 -24.25 23.94 11.91
CA LYS A 47 -24.45 23.92 10.45
C LYS A 47 -23.31 24.53 9.62
N HIS A 48 -22.37 25.25 10.21
CA HIS A 48 -21.27 25.91 9.49
C HIS A 48 -19.88 25.38 9.85
N LEU A 49 -19.79 24.39 10.74
CA LEU A 49 -18.55 23.69 11.04
C LEU A 49 -18.38 22.50 10.12
N ILE A 50 -17.31 22.53 9.34
CA ILE A 50 -16.98 21.47 8.40
C ILE A 50 -15.75 20.77 8.96
N LYS A 51 -15.91 19.48 9.23
CA LYS A 51 -14.82 18.60 9.64
C LYS A 51 -14.21 17.96 8.40
N GLY A 52 -12.91 17.81 8.40
CA GLY A 52 -12.22 17.24 7.25
C GLY A 52 -10.73 17.08 7.45
N HIS A 53 -10.10 16.53 6.43
CA HIS A 53 -8.66 16.32 6.37
C HIS A 53 -7.96 17.46 5.61
N VAL A 54 -6.83 17.92 6.15
CA VAL A 54 -6.05 19.01 5.57
C VAL A 54 -5.06 18.50 4.53
N ILE A 55 -5.19 18.97 3.30
CA ILE A 55 -4.23 18.75 2.22
C ILE A 55 -3.43 20.04 2.00
N ALA A 56 -2.19 20.07 2.49
CA ALA A 56 -1.30 21.20 2.26
C ALA A 56 -0.69 21.16 0.85
N HIS A 57 -0.35 22.33 0.33
CA HIS A 57 0.32 22.52 -0.95
C HIS A 57 1.75 23.08 -0.72
N PRO A 58 2.75 22.70 -1.55
CA PRO A 58 4.12 23.20 -1.41
C PRO A 58 4.28 24.72 -1.45
N ASP A 59 3.37 25.44 -2.10
CA ASP A 59 3.36 26.92 -2.12
C ASP A 59 2.85 27.54 -0.80
N GLY A 60 2.50 26.73 0.20
CA GLY A 60 2.13 27.15 1.55
C GLY A 60 0.63 27.39 1.79
N PHE A 61 -0.22 27.28 0.78
CA PHE A 61 -1.68 27.19 0.98
C PHE A 61 -2.11 25.73 1.17
N GLY A 62 -3.40 25.48 1.42
CA GLY A 62 -3.92 24.11 1.49
C GLY A 62 -5.40 24.05 1.20
N PHE A 63 -5.97 22.87 1.38
CA PHE A 63 -7.39 22.59 1.28
C PHE A 63 -7.85 21.76 2.47
N LEU A 64 -9.12 21.89 2.84
CA LEU A 64 -9.79 20.93 3.70
C LEU A 64 -10.80 20.15 2.87
N VAL A 65 -10.62 18.82 2.84
CA VAL A 65 -11.55 17.88 2.21
C VAL A 65 -12.59 17.46 3.25
N PRO A 66 -13.88 17.79 3.07
CA PRO A 66 -14.91 17.48 4.05
C PRO A 66 -15.15 15.99 4.24
N ASP A 67 -15.34 15.54 5.49
CA ASP A 67 -15.66 14.14 5.81
C ASP A 67 -17.01 13.69 5.22
N GLU A 68 -17.99 14.61 5.16
CA GLU A 68 -19.33 14.37 4.62
C GLU A 68 -19.40 14.48 3.08
N GLY A 69 -18.25 14.70 2.43
CA GLY A 69 -18.15 14.95 0.99
C GLY A 69 -18.58 16.36 0.57
N GLY A 70 -18.46 16.64 -0.72
CA GLY A 70 -18.71 17.96 -1.32
C GLY A 70 -17.42 18.71 -1.68
N ASP A 71 -17.54 19.98 -2.02
CA ASP A 71 -16.41 20.79 -2.50
C ASP A 71 -15.39 21.10 -1.39
N ASP A 72 -14.11 20.96 -1.74
CA ASP A 72 -12.98 21.32 -0.91
C ASP A 72 -12.98 22.81 -0.51
N LEU A 73 -12.55 23.09 0.72
CA LEU A 73 -12.39 24.44 1.22
C LEU A 73 -10.94 24.90 1.10
N PHE A 74 -10.71 26.02 0.43
CA PHE A 74 -9.40 26.63 0.32
C PHE A 74 -8.94 27.20 1.67
N LEU A 75 -7.72 26.86 2.10
CA LEU A 75 -7.05 27.38 3.28
C LEU A 75 -5.89 28.28 2.86
N SER A 76 -5.96 29.56 3.21
CA SER A 76 -4.88 30.50 2.93
C SER A 76 -3.62 30.15 3.73
N GLY A 77 -2.45 30.58 3.26
CA GLY A 77 -1.18 30.28 3.95
C GLY A 77 -1.11 30.81 5.39
N LYS A 78 -1.91 31.83 5.72
CA LYS A 78 -2.07 32.28 7.11
C LYS A 78 -2.72 31.22 8.00
N GLN A 79 -3.75 30.53 7.51
CA GLN A 79 -4.43 29.45 8.23
C GLN A 79 -3.52 28.24 8.37
N MET A 80 -2.78 27.92 7.30
CA MET A 80 -1.84 26.80 7.27
C MET A 80 -0.71 26.91 8.29
N ARG A 81 -0.38 28.10 8.81
CA ARG A 81 0.60 28.25 9.91
C ARG A 81 0.27 27.47 11.19
N THR A 82 -0.98 27.06 11.38
CA THR A 82 -1.41 26.28 12.56
C THR A 82 -1.61 24.79 12.29
N LEU A 83 -1.43 24.39 11.03
CA LEU A 83 -1.77 23.06 10.52
C LEU A 83 -0.55 22.44 9.87
N LEU A 84 -0.49 21.12 9.91
CA LEU A 84 0.41 20.34 9.07
C LEU A 84 -0.41 19.49 8.08
N HIS A 85 0.24 19.01 7.02
CA HIS A 85 -0.41 18.13 6.07
C HIS A 85 -0.96 16.88 6.77
N GLY A 86 -2.21 16.50 6.47
CA GLY A 86 -2.87 15.32 7.03
C GLY A 86 -3.66 15.58 8.32
N ASP A 87 -3.46 16.72 8.99
CA ASP A 87 -4.21 17.06 10.21
C ASP A 87 -5.73 17.00 9.97
N ARG A 88 -6.49 16.52 10.95
CA ARG A 88 -7.95 16.67 10.97
C ARG A 88 -8.32 17.94 11.68
N ALA A 89 -9.06 18.80 11.00
CA ALA A 89 -9.43 20.10 11.53
C ALA A 89 -10.92 20.37 11.37
N VAL A 90 -11.41 21.30 12.19
CA VAL A 90 -12.71 21.93 12.01
C VAL A 90 -12.49 23.31 11.43
N VAL A 91 -13.14 23.58 10.29
CA VAL A 91 -13.11 24.88 9.63
C VAL A 91 -14.51 25.46 9.52
N THR A 92 -14.60 26.79 9.47
CA THR A 92 -15.81 27.52 9.10
C THR A 92 -15.60 28.20 7.76
N VAL A 93 -16.65 28.34 6.96
CA VAL A 93 -16.59 29.15 5.73
C VAL A 93 -16.44 30.62 6.12
N ALA A 94 -15.32 31.23 5.75
CA ALA A 94 -15.02 32.64 5.99
C ALA A 94 -15.52 33.53 4.83
N GLY A 95 -15.70 32.97 3.64
CA GLY A 95 -16.17 33.67 2.45
C GLY A 95 -15.86 32.91 1.16
N ILE A 96 -15.80 33.67 0.06
CA ILE A 96 -15.42 33.17 -1.26
C ILE A 96 -14.18 33.96 -1.71
N ASP A 97 -13.12 33.24 -2.10
CA ASP A 97 -11.88 33.83 -2.64
C ASP A 97 -12.15 34.53 -3.99
N ARG A 98 -11.22 35.37 -4.44
CA ARG A 98 -11.24 36.08 -5.74
C ARG A 98 -11.45 35.17 -6.95
N ARG A 99 -11.22 33.86 -6.80
CA ARG A 99 -11.43 32.83 -7.83
C ARG A 99 -12.75 32.07 -7.71
N GLY A 100 -13.67 32.50 -6.85
CA GLY A 100 -14.97 31.84 -6.68
C GLY A 100 -14.97 30.60 -5.77
N ARG A 101 -13.85 30.26 -5.13
CA ARG A 101 -13.73 29.09 -4.23
C ARG A 101 -14.08 29.44 -2.80
N ARG A 102 -14.68 28.51 -2.06
CA ARG A 102 -15.01 28.67 -0.63
C ARG A 102 -13.72 28.75 0.19
N GLU A 103 -13.51 29.85 0.92
CA GLU A 103 -12.37 30.02 1.82
C GLU A 103 -12.74 29.57 3.23
N GLY A 104 -11.89 28.72 3.81
CA GLY A 104 -12.03 28.20 5.17
C GLY A 104 -11.19 28.98 6.19
N SER A 105 -11.72 29.16 7.39
CA SER A 105 -10.95 29.59 8.57
C SER A 105 -10.91 28.46 9.59
N VAL A 106 -9.71 28.14 10.08
CA VAL A 106 -9.49 27.09 11.06
C VAL A 106 -10.06 27.52 12.40
N VAL A 107 -10.89 26.66 12.98
CA VAL A 107 -11.47 26.85 14.32
C VAL A 107 -10.65 26.05 15.33
N SER A 108 -10.45 24.77 15.08
CA SER A 108 -9.67 23.87 15.94
C SER A 108 -9.09 22.70 15.16
N VAL A 109 -8.07 22.06 15.73
CA VAL A 109 -7.50 20.82 15.20
C VAL A 109 -7.97 19.67 16.08
N ILE A 110 -8.66 18.71 15.47
CA ILE A 110 -9.20 17.54 16.15
C ILE A 110 -8.09 16.53 16.40
N GLU A 111 -7.29 16.28 15.37
CA GLU A 111 -6.28 15.23 15.37
C GLU A 111 -5.04 15.69 14.61
N ARG A 112 -3.86 15.42 15.18
CA ARG A 112 -2.57 15.73 14.57
C ARG A 112 -2.06 14.50 13.84
N ALA A 113 -1.84 14.63 12.54
CA ALA A 113 -1.35 13.51 11.72
C ALA A 113 0.15 13.26 11.94
N ASN A 114 0.93 14.32 12.11
CA ASN A 114 2.39 14.24 12.19
C ASN A 114 2.85 14.24 13.65
N LYS A 115 2.99 13.05 14.23
CA LYS A 115 3.67 12.87 15.53
C LYS A 115 5.17 12.75 15.35
N THR A 116 5.58 11.97 14.34
CA THR A 116 6.96 11.83 13.90
C THR A 116 7.11 12.27 12.45
N LEU A 117 8.30 12.72 12.08
CA LEU A 117 8.61 13.23 10.74
C LEU A 117 10.05 12.91 10.38
N VAL A 118 10.32 12.62 9.10
CA VAL A 118 11.67 12.58 8.56
C VAL A 118 11.95 13.84 7.74
N GLY A 119 13.16 14.36 7.94
CA GLY A 119 13.62 15.54 7.24
C GLY A 119 15.12 15.69 7.34
N ARG A 120 15.63 16.73 6.70
CA ARG A 120 17.04 17.08 6.70
C ARG A 120 17.33 18.13 7.75
N LEU A 121 18.34 17.88 8.57
CA LEU A 121 18.79 18.81 9.58
C LEU A 121 19.62 19.94 8.96
N PHE A 122 19.29 21.17 9.31
CA PHE A 122 20.05 22.37 9.00
C PHE A 122 20.37 23.13 10.28
N SER A 123 21.43 23.93 10.22
CA SER A 123 21.78 24.87 11.27
C SER A 123 22.16 26.19 10.61
N ASP A 124 21.45 27.26 10.97
CA ASP A 124 21.74 28.62 10.50
C ASP A 124 21.80 29.56 11.71
N ASP A 125 22.84 30.40 11.78
CA ASP A 125 23.10 31.32 12.89
C ASP A 125 22.94 30.71 14.32
N GLY A 126 23.29 29.42 14.46
CA GLY A 126 23.20 28.68 15.73
C GLY A 126 21.82 28.12 16.08
N VAL A 127 20.82 28.33 15.22
CA VAL A 127 19.49 27.73 15.33
C VAL A 127 19.44 26.49 14.45
N ALA A 128 19.21 25.34 15.08
CA ALA A 128 18.98 24.10 14.36
C ALA A 128 17.50 23.92 14.01
N PHE A 129 17.23 23.47 12.79
CA PHE A 129 15.88 23.19 12.32
C PHE A 129 15.90 22.05 11.30
N VAL A 130 14.79 21.34 11.23
CA VAL A 130 14.59 20.25 10.27
C VAL A 130 13.61 20.70 9.21
N VAL A 131 14.02 20.55 7.95
CA VAL A 131 13.15 20.71 6.79
C VAL A 131 12.60 19.34 6.42
N ALA A 132 11.28 19.21 6.42
CA ALA A 132 10.59 17.97 6.08
C ALA A 132 10.93 17.48 4.67
N ASP A 133 11.07 16.16 4.49
CA ASP A 133 11.19 15.59 3.15
C ASP A 133 9.89 15.75 2.35
N ASN A 134 8.74 15.58 3.01
CA ASN A 134 7.44 15.87 2.42
C ASN A 134 7.27 17.38 2.19
N LYS A 135 7.40 17.80 0.92
CA LYS A 135 7.27 19.20 0.47
C LYS A 135 5.94 19.86 0.81
N ARG A 136 4.90 19.12 1.17
CA ARG A 136 3.62 19.68 1.64
C ARG A 136 3.70 20.21 3.07
N ILE A 137 4.72 19.81 3.84
CA ILE A 137 5.03 20.36 5.15
C ILE A 137 6.06 21.48 4.93
N THR A 138 5.55 22.69 4.71
CA THR A 138 6.36 23.87 4.34
C THR A 138 6.97 24.60 5.54
N GLN A 139 6.63 24.18 6.76
CA GLN A 139 7.11 24.80 7.98
C GLN A 139 8.36 24.08 8.49
N ASP A 140 9.41 24.86 8.75
CA ASP A 140 10.58 24.33 9.45
C ASP A 140 10.23 23.96 10.89
N ILE A 141 10.83 22.87 11.36
CA ILE A 141 10.63 22.36 12.71
C ILE A 141 11.90 22.65 13.52
N LEU A 142 11.78 23.55 14.49
CA LEU A 142 12.90 23.98 15.30
C LEU A 142 13.35 22.83 16.21
N ILE A 143 14.67 22.59 16.26
CA ILE A 143 15.28 21.59 17.14
C ILE A 143 16.14 22.31 18.17
N PRO A 144 15.77 22.26 19.47
CA PRO A 144 16.61 22.79 20.53
C PRO A 144 17.98 22.08 20.54
N GLN A 145 19.05 22.80 20.90
CA GLN A 145 20.43 22.29 20.91
C GLN A 145 20.58 21.03 21.77
N GLU A 146 19.88 20.97 22.90
CA GLU A 146 19.84 19.83 23.80
C GLU A 146 19.15 18.58 23.21
N SER A 147 18.38 18.75 22.14
CA SER A 147 17.59 17.72 21.47
C SER A 147 18.14 17.30 20.11
N LEU A 148 19.41 17.64 19.84
CA LEU A 148 20.10 17.28 18.59
C LEU A 148 20.51 15.80 18.53
N ALA A 149 20.58 15.10 19.67
CA ALA A 149 20.97 13.69 19.75
C ALA A 149 22.31 13.35 19.03
N GLY A 150 23.22 14.32 18.90
CA GLY A 150 24.50 14.15 18.19
C GLY A 150 24.42 14.23 16.67
N ALA A 151 23.27 14.59 16.09
CA ALA A 151 23.10 14.77 14.66
C ALA A 151 23.89 15.98 14.13
N GLU A 152 24.44 15.84 12.93
CA GLU A 152 25.19 16.87 12.24
C GLU A 152 24.35 17.51 11.12
N THR A 153 24.64 18.78 10.84
CA THR A 153 24.01 19.53 9.73
C THR A 153 24.17 18.77 8.42
N GLY A 154 23.06 18.63 7.69
CA GLY A 154 23.00 17.96 6.40
C GLY A 154 22.54 16.50 6.47
N GLN A 155 22.54 15.89 7.66
CA GLN A 155 22.04 14.53 7.86
C GLN A 155 20.52 14.45 7.78
N ILE A 156 20.03 13.27 7.40
CA ILE A 156 18.62 12.88 7.45
C ILE A 156 18.33 12.36 8.85
N VAL A 157 17.29 12.92 9.46
CA VAL A 157 16.91 12.65 10.85
C VAL A 157 15.42 12.36 10.95
N LYS A 158 15.07 11.47 11.86
CA LYS A 158 13.70 11.26 12.30
C LYS A 158 13.48 12.06 13.58
N ILE A 159 12.44 12.87 13.59
CA ILE A 159 12.09 13.72 14.71
C ILE A 159 10.70 13.39 15.24
N GLU A 160 10.50 13.65 16.52
CA GLU A 160 9.19 13.70 17.16
C GLU A 160 8.81 15.16 17.40
N ILE A 161 7.58 15.55 17.03
CA ILE A 161 7.06 16.90 17.26
C ILE A 161 6.59 17.02 18.71
N VAL A 162 7.39 17.71 19.52
CA VAL A 162 7.11 17.98 20.94
C VAL A 162 6.07 19.09 21.10
N LYS A 163 6.15 20.13 20.25
CA LYS A 163 5.21 21.25 20.26
C LYS A 163 4.70 21.52 18.85
N GLN A 164 3.38 21.46 18.70
CA GLN A 164 2.70 21.73 17.44
C GLN A 164 2.73 23.24 17.09
N PRO A 165 2.67 23.59 15.80
CA PRO A 165 2.76 24.98 15.37
C PRO A 165 1.52 25.77 15.79
N THR A 166 1.72 27.07 16.01
CA THR A 166 0.67 28.03 16.33
C THR A 166 0.78 29.24 15.42
N PHE A 167 -0.20 30.15 15.46
CA PHE A 167 -0.14 31.39 14.68
C PHE A 167 1.11 32.25 14.95
N ARG A 168 1.76 32.06 16.10
CA ARG A 168 2.90 32.86 16.56
C ARG A 168 4.20 32.08 16.71
N SER A 169 4.17 30.75 16.60
CA SER A 169 5.34 29.90 16.85
C SER A 169 5.38 28.74 15.88
N GLN A 170 6.58 28.45 15.36
CA GLN A 170 6.84 27.23 14.62
C GLN A 170 6.69 25.99 15.51
N ALA A 171 6.64 24.83 14.88
CA ALA A 171 6.72 23.56 15.57
C ALA A 171 8.10 23.39 16.21
N ILE A 172 8.14 22.70 17.35
CA ILE A 172 9.38 22.32 18.02
C ILE A 172 9.44 20.80 18.06
N GLY A 173 10.54 20.24 17.60
CA GLY A 173 10.80 18.81 17.60
C GLY A 173 12.00 18.42 18.44
N ARG A 174 12.16 17.12 18.63
CA ARG A 174 13.39 16.50 19.12
C ARG A 174 13.81 15.38 18.18
N ILE A 175 15.12 15.20 17.99
CA ILE A 175 15.64 14.10 17.19
C ILE A 175 15.50 12.81 18.01
N ILE A 176 14.84 11.82 17.42
CA ILE A 176 14.68 10.48 18.01
C ILE A 176 15.58 9.45 17.32
N ASP A 177 15.97 9.70 16.07
CA ASP A 177 16.88 8.83 15.33
C ASP A 177 17.64 9.59 14.24
N VAL A 178 18.88 9.16 13.98
CA VAL A 178 19.75 9.71 12.92
C VAL A 178 19.88 8.64 11.84
N ILE A 179 19.18 8.85 10.73
CA ILE A 179 19.10 7.87 9.64
C ILE A 179 20.43 7.81 8.88
N GLY A 180 21.05 8.95 8.63
CA GLY A 180 22.40 9.02 8.08
C GLY A 180 22.67 10.24 7.19
N ASP A 181 23.71 10.17 6.37
CA ASP A 181 24.04 11.22 5.41
C ASP A 181 23.08 11.18 4.22
N HIS A 182 22.53 12.34 3.84
CA HIS A 182 21.66 12.50 2.68
C HIS A 182 22.27 12.02 1.35
N MET A 183 23.60 11.92 1.24
CA MET A 183 24.30 11.43 0.04
C MET A 183 24.75 9.97 0.16
N ALA A 184 24.42 9.28 1.26
CA ALA A 184 24.77 7.89 1.44
C ALA A 184 23.99 7.00 0.43
N PRO A 185 24.62 5.99 -0.19
CA PRO A 185 23.93 5.06 -1.08
C PRO A 185 22.76 4.36 -0.38
N GLY A 186 21.58 4.35 -1.01
CA GLY A 186 20.37 3.71 -0.47
C GLY A 186 19.56 4.58 0.50
N MET A 187 20.00 5.81 0.78
CA MET A 187 19.30 6.74 1.67
C MET A 187 17.92 7.13 1.12
N GLU A 188 17.78 7.19 -0.19
CA GLU A 188 16.52 7.43 -0.89
C GLU A 188 15.41 6.43 -0.52
N ILE A 189 15.77 5.17 -0.26
CA ILE A 189 14.82 4.13 0.15
C ILE A 189 14.39 4.35 1.61
N GLU A 190 15.34 4.63 2.52
CA GLU A 190 15.02 4.90 3.92
C GLU A 190 14.13 6.14 4.06
N ILE A 191 14.44 7.21 3.31
CA ILE A 191 13.61 8.42 3.27
C ILE A 191 12.20 8.06 2.80
N ALA A 192 12.05 7.31 1.71
CA ALA A 192 10.74 6.93 1.18
C ALA A 192 9.93 6.06 2.16
N ILE A 193 10.57 5.08 2.81
CA ILE A 193 9.93 4.24 3.84
C ILE A 193 9.34 5.10 4.94
N HIS A 194 10.14 6.03 5.48
CA HIS A 194 9.67 6.84 6.59
C HIS A 194 8.72 7.98 6.18
N SER A 195 8.94 8.62 5.02
CA SER A 195 8.11 9.75 4.57
C SER A 195 6.70 9.31 4.17
N HIS A 196 6.57 8.07 3.67
CA HIS A 196 5.28 7.44 3.39
C HIS A 196 4.71 6.65 4.58
N GLY A 197 5.43 6.59 5.72
CA GLY A 197 4.97 5.89 6.91
C GLY A 197 4.82 4.38 6.72
N LEU A 198 5.66 3.78 5.86
CA LEU A 198 5.63 2.35 5.62
C LEU A 198 6.11 1.60 6.88
N PRO A 199 5.31 0.67 7.43
CA PRO A 199 5.72 -0.13 8.58
C PRO A 199 6.84 -1.10 8.16
N SER A 200 8.10 -0.75 8.45
CA SER A 200 9.26 -1.55 8.06
C SER A 200 9.68 -2.57 9.11
N GLU A 201 9.52 -2.26 10.40
CA GLU A 201 9.96 -3.11 11.53
C GLU A 201 8.86 -4.05 12.03
N PHE A 202 9.20 -5.30 12.30
CA PHE A 202 8.30 -6.25 12.95
C PHE A 202 8.42 -6.14 14.47
N SER A 203 7.29 -6.27 15.18
CA SER A 203 7.32 -6.31 16.65
C SER A 203 7.96 -7.60 17.16
N VAL A 204 8.40 -7.60 18.41
CA VAL A 204 8.96 -8.79 19.07
C VAL A 204 7.96 -9.94 19.04
N ASP A 205 6.69 -9.68 19.34
CA ASP A 205 5.63 -10.69 19.31
C ASP A 205 5.48 -11.36 17.93
N VAL A 206 5.61 -10.58 16.84
CA VAL A 206 5.55 -11.11 15.46
C VAL A 206 6.74 -12.02 15.17
N ILE A 207 7.94 -11.61 15.57
CA ILE A 207 9.17 -12.38 15.37
C ILE A 207 9.12 -13.69 16.17
N GLU A 208 8.72 -13.63 17.44
CA GLU A 208 8.59 -14.81 18.31
C GLU A 208 7.53 -15.79 17.76
N GLU A 209 6.39 -15.28 17.29
CA GLU A 209 5.35 -16.10 16.67
C GLU A 209 5.84 -16.79 15.39
N ALA A 210 6.52 -16.06 14.50
CA ALA A 210 7.09 -16.63 13.28
C ALA A 210 8.14 -17.71 13.57
N GLN A 211 9.05 -17.46 14.52
CA GLN A 211 10.08 -18.43 14.91
C GLN A 211 9.50 -19.71 15.53
N ALA A 212 8.37 -19.61 16.23
CA ALA A 212 7.70 -20.76 16.84
C ALA A 212 7.09 -21.74 15.81
N LEU A 213 6.87 -21.30 14.56
CA LEU A 213 6.34 -22.16 13.50
C LEU A 213 7.35 -23.24 13.08
N GLY A 214 8.65 -22.92 13.11
CA GLY A 214 9.73 -23.78 12.63
C GLY A 214 10.02 -23.62 11.13
N ASP A 215 10.82 -24.53 10.57
CA ASP A 215 11.32 -24.47 9.19
C ASP A 215 10.67 -25.49 8.23
N SER A 216 9.83 -26.38 8.77
CA SER A 216 9.30 -27.55 8.08
C SER A 216 7.84 -27.82 8.40
N VAL A 217 7.12 -28.35 7.42
CA VAL A 217 5.71 -28.73 7.55
C VAL A 217 5.59 -29.90 8.52
N LYS A 218 4.83 -29.73 9.60
CA LYS A 218 4.64 -30.78 10.61
C LYS A 218 3.73 -31.88 10.05
N GLU A 219 4.01 -33.14 10.39
CA GLU A 219 3.23 -34.29 9.89
C GLU A 219 1.73 -34.22 10.23
N LYS A 220 1.37 -33.62 11.36
CA LYS A 220 -0.03 -33.39 11.74
C LYS A 220 -0.75 -32.45 10.77
N ASP A 221 -0.05 -31.48 10.19
CA ASP A 221 -0.63 -30.43 9.35
C ASP A 221 -0.82 -30.92 7.90
N LYS A 222 -0.23 -32.07 7.56
CA LYS A 222 -0.43 -32.80 6.30
C LYS A 222 -1.72 -33.64 6.31
N GLN A 223 -2.31 -33.92 7.47
CA GLN A 223 -3.46 -34.80 7.59
C GLN A 223 -4.73 -34.17 6.98
N GLY A 224 -5.48 -34.95 6.21
CA GLY A 224 -6.73 -34.50 5.58
C GLY A 224 -6.55 -33.72 4.26
N ARG A 225 -5.30 -33.45 3.86
CA ARG A 225 -4.97 -32.76 2.60
C ARG A 225 -4.79 -33.75 1.45
N VAL A 226 -5.03 -33.28 0.23
CA VAL A 226 -4.75 -34.06 -0.98
C VAL A 226 -3.24 -34.16 -1.19
N ASP A 227 -2.73 -35.37 -1.39
CA ASP A 227 -1.32 -35.60 -1.66
C ASP A 227 -1.01 -35.36 -3.14
N LEU A 228 -0.21 -34.32 -3.41
CA LEU A 228 0.25 -33.93 -4.74
C LEU A 228 1.78 -34.02 -4.86
N ARG A 229 2.46 -34.69 -3.92
CA ARG A 229 3.92 -34.72 -3.89
C ARG A 229 4.57 -35.46 -5.05
N ASP A 230 3.81 -36.32 -5.74
CA ASP A 230 4.25 -37.03 -6.95
C ASP A 230 3.78 -36.33 -8.24
N VAL A 231 3.02 -35.23 -8.14
CA VAL A 231 2.62 -34.43 -9.29
C VAL A 231 3.75 -33.44 -9.59
N PRO A 232 4.25 -33.37 -10.84
CA PRO A 232 5.43 -32.57 -11.19
C PRO A 232 5.07 -31.07 -11.34
N LEU A 233 4.59 -30.49 -10.25
CA LEU A 233 4.38 -29.06 -10.08
C LEU A 233 5.73 -28.34 -10.08
N VAL A 234 5.78 -27.19 -10.77
CA VAL A 234 6.97 -26.34 -10.87
C VAL A 234 6.63 -24.90 -10.51
N THR A 235 7.62 -24.17 -10.01
CA THR A 235 7.54 -22.70 -9.84
C THR A 235 8.29 -22.02 -10.99
N ILE A 236 7.79 -20.90 -11.49
CA ILE A 236 8.37 -20.16 -12.61
C ILE A 236 8.40 -18.67 -12.27
N ASP A 237 9.57 -18.17 -11.90
CA ASP A 237 9.69 -16.84 -11.28
C ASP A 237 10.85 -16.01 -11.84
N GLY A 238 11.01 -14.79 -11.34
CA GLY A 238 12.20 -13.99 -11.57
C GLY A 238 13.45 -14.65 -10.97
N ALA A 239 14.63 -14.38 -11.55
CA ALA A 239 15.87 -14.97 -11.06
C ALA A 239 16.18 -14.57 -9.59
N ASP A 240 15.78 -13.36 -9.19
CA ASP A 240 16.02 -12.80 -7.86
C ASP A 240 14.91 -13.07 -6.85
N ALA A 241 13.81 -13.72 -7.26
CA ALA A 241 12.68 -14.06 -6.39
C ALA A 241 13.06 -15.14 -5.37
N ARG A 242 12.50 -15.04 -4.16
CA ARG A 242 12.73 -15.96 -3.02
C ARG A 242 11.44 -16.47 -2.37
N ASP A 243 10.37 -15.73 -2.59
CA ASP A 243 8.98 -15.93 -2.19
C ASP A 243 8.20 -16.56 -3.35
N PHE A 244 8.28 -17.89 -3.50
CA PHE A 244 7.58 -18.62 -4.55
C PHE A 244 6.17 -18.97 -4.08
N ASP A 245 5.21 -18.09 -4.36
CA ASP A 245 3.84 -18.22 -3.85
C ASP A 245 2.97 -19.16 -4.67
N ASP A 246 3.31 -19.40 -5.94
CA ASP A 246 2.54 -20.22 -6.86
C ASP A 246 3.36 -21.29 -7.57
N ALA A 247 2.70 -22.43 -7.82
CA ALA A 247 3.21 -23.51 -8.63
C ALA A 247 2.15 -24.00 -9.61
N VAL A 248 2.59 -24.40 -10.79
CA VAL A 248 1.71 -24.78 -11.90
C VAL A 248 2.03 -26.18 -12.43
N PHE A 249 0.99 -26.87 -12.87
CA PHE A 249 1.08 -28.14 -13.58
C PHE A 249 -0.02 -28.23 -14.63
N CYS A 250 0.29 -28.77 -15.81
CA CYS A 250 -0.66 -28.93 -16.90
C CYS A 250 -0.48 -30.28 -17.58
N GLU A 251 -1.60 -30.96 -17.83
CA GLU A 251 -1.67 -32.17 -18.64
C GLU A 251 -2.92 -32.16 -19.53
N PRO A 252 -2.93 -32.86 -20.67
CA PRO A 252 -4.13 -33.05 -21.47
C PRO A 252 -5.21 -33.86 -20.73
N ARG A 253 -6.50 -33.61 -21.00
CA ARG A 253 -7.64 -34.35 -20.38
C ARG A 253 -7.86 -35.77 -20.93
N GLY A 254 -6.83 -36.39 -21.50
CA GLY A 254 -6.85 -37.71 -22.14
C GLY A 254 -5.53 -37.95 -22.89
N ASP A 255 -5.46 -38.93 -23.79
CA ASP A 255 -4.21 -39.27 -24.50
C ASP A 255 -3.68 -38.15 -25.43
N LYS A 256 -4.47 -37.10 -25.68
CA LYS A 256 -4.12 -35.99 -26.58
C LYS A 256 -4.70 -34.67 -26.07
N ALA A 257 -4.05 -33.55 -26.41
CA ALA A 257 -4.56 -32.17 -26.24
C ALA A 257 -5.90 -31.88 -26.98
N LYS A 258 -6.47 -32.91 -27.60
CA LYS A 258 -7.80 -32.89 -28.19
C LYS A 258 -8.91 -32.81 -27.13
N ASP A 259 -8.71 -33.11 -25.86
CA ASP A 259 -9.84 -32.98 -24.91
C ASP A 259 -9.71 -31.76 -23.99
N GLY A 260 -8.81 -30.83 -24.36
CA GLY A 260 -8.42 -29.70 -23.54
C GLY A 260 -7.36 -30.12 -22.51
N TRP A 261 -7.25 -29.34 -21.43
CA TRP A 261 -6.21 -29.46 -20.41
C TRP A 261 -6.79 -29.49 -19.00
N ARG A 262 -6.12 -30.23 -18.13
CA ARG A 262 -6.26 -30.16 -16.68
C ARG A 262 -5.10 -29.29 -16.17
N LEU A 263 -5.45 -28.14 -15.62
CA LEU A 263 -4.52 -27.19 -15.03
C LEU A 263 -4.65 -27.26 -13.51
N LEU A 264 -3.51 -27.38 -12.82
CA LEU A 264 -3.40 -27.17 -11.38
C LEU A 264 -2.63 -25.87 -11.15
N VAL A 265 -3.22 -24.99 -10.35
CA VAL A 265 -2.56 -23.83 -9.76
C VAL A 265 -2.55 -24.03 -8.26
N ALA A 266 -1.37 -24.28 -7.69
CA ALA A 266 -1.17 -24.46 -6.26
C ALA A 266 -0.57 -23.20 -5.67
N ILE A 267 -1.29 -22.57 -4.74
CA ILE A 267 -0.86 -21.35 -4.04
C ILE A 267 -0.42 -21.71 -2.63
N ALA A 268 0.64 -21.11 -2.13
CA ALA A 268 1.10 -21.29 -0.75
C ALA A 268 -0.04 -21.07 0.25
N ASP A 269 -0.20 -21.98 1.21
CA ASP A 269 -1.28 -21.93 2.20
C ASP A 269 -0.93 -20.99 3.37
N VAL A 270 -0.81 -19.69 3.08
CA VAL A 270 -0.42 -18.67 4.06
C VAL A 270 -1.39 -18.60 5.24
N ALA A 271 -2.69 -18.75 4.97
CA ALA A 271 -3.75 -18.69 5.99
C ALA A 271 -3.62 -19.80 7.05
N HIS A 272 -2.96 -20.91 6.75
CA HIS A 272 -2.65 -21.94 7.73
C HIS A 272 -1.64 -21.45 8.79
N TYR A 273 -0.66 -20.64 8.39
CA TYR A 273 0.44 -20.17 9.23
C TYR A 273 0.19 -18.80 9.88
N VAL A 274 -0.80 -18.06 9.38
CA VAL A 274 -1.18 -16.73 9.88
C VAL A 274 -2.63 -16.79 10.38
N PRO A 275 -2.88 -17.26 11.62
CA PRO A 275 -4.23 -17.35 12.17
C PRO A 275 -4.85 -15.97 12.35
N LEU A 276 -6.17 -15.87 12.19
CA LEU A 276 -6.92 -14.63 12.47
C LEU A 276 -6.64 -14.13 13.89
N ASP A 277 -6.51 -12.81 14.03
CA ASP A 277 -6.22 -12.12 15.30
C ASP A 277 -4.87 -12.53 15.95
N SER A 278 -3.96 -13.16 15.22
CA SER A 278 -2.56 -13.38 15.66
C SER A 278 -1.73 -12.09 15.62
N ALA A 279 -0.50 -12.11 16.15
CA ALA A 279 0.41 -10.97 15.98
C ALA A 279 0.81 -10.84 14.51
N LEU A 280 1.05 -11.97 13.84
CA LEU A 280 1.29 -12.04 12.40
C LEU A 280 0.15 -11.43 11.58
N ASP A 281 -1.11 -11.80 11.86
CA ASP A 281 -2.29 -11.30 11.13
C ASP A 281 -2.47 -9.79 11.29
N ARG A 282 -2.38 -9.28 12.52
CA ARG A 282 -2.47 -7.83 12.78
C ARG A 282 -1.36 -7.06 12.05
N SER A 283 -0.13 -7.57 12.08
CA SER A 283 1.01 -6.96 11.37
C SER A 283 0.83 -7.01 9.85
N ALA A 284 0.37 -8.14 9.31
CA ALA A 284 0.08 -8.29 7.88
C ALA A 284 -1.04 -7.34 7.44
N TYR A 285 -2.08 -7.18 8.27
CA TYR A 285 -3.18 -6.24 8.03
C TYR A 285 -2.70 -4.78 8.02
N GLU A 286 -1.83 -4.38 8.95
CA GLU A 286 -1.24 -3.04 9.00
C GLU A 286 -0.35 -2.76 7.78
N ARG A 287 0.42 -3.76 7.34
CA ARG A 287 1.30 -3.68 6.16
C ARG A 287 0.53 -3.72 4.84
N ALA A 288 -0.56 -4.49 4.78
CA ALA A 288 -1.45 -4.77 3.66
C ALA A 288 -0.80 -5.43 2.41
N THR A 289 0.42 -5.05 2.05
CA THR A 289 1.19 -5.58 0.92
C THR A 289 2.69 -5.47 1.19
N SER A 290 3.48 -6.35 0.59
CA SER A 290 4.92 -6.13 0.49
C SER A 290 5.19 -4.92 -0.42
N VAL A 291 6.20 -4.11 -0.10
CA VAL A 291 6.63 -2.95 -0.90
C VAL A 291 8.02 -3.24 -1.47
N TYR A 292 8.10 -3.35 -2.79
CA TYR A 292 9.31 -3.69 -3.52
C TYR A 292 10.01 -2.41 -4.00
N PHE A 293 11.09 -2.02 -3.33
CA PHE A 293 12.02 -1.01 -3.81
C PHE A 293 13.10 -1.65 -4.68
N PRO A 294 13.74 -0.88 -5.57
CA PRO A 294 14.95 -1.33 -6.26
C PRO A 294 16.01 -1.80 -5.25
N GLY A 295 16.30 -3.11 -5.22
CA GLY A 295 17.31 -3.71 -4.34
C GLY A 295 16.92 -3.89 -2.85
N ARG A 296 15.67 -3.59 -2.45
CA ARG A 296 15.18 -3.83 -1.08
C ARG A 296 13.68 -4.11 -1.06
N VAL A 297 13.26 -5.07 -0.26
CA VAL A 297 11.84 -5.35 -0.02
C VAL A 297 11.49 -4.98 1.41
N VAL A 298 10.34 -4.33 1.60
CA VAL A 298 9.67 -4.23 2.90
C VAL A 298 8.57 -5.29 2.91
N PRO A 299 8.81 -6.47 3.50
CA PRO A 299 7.89 -7.59 3.34
C PRO A 299 6.65 -7.46 4.23
N MET A 300 5.53 -8.01 3.76
CA MET A 300 4.29 -8.08 4.54
C MET A 300 4.42 -9.03 5.73
N LEU A 301 5.13 -10.15 5.55
CA LEU A 301 5.36 -11.19 6.55
C LEU A 301 6.87 -11.34 6.81
N PRO A 302 7.28 -11.84 7.99
CA PRO A 302 8.69 -12.16 8.26
C PRO A 302 9.27 -13.15 7.24
N GLU A 303 10.57 -13.03 6.96
CA GLU A 303 11.25 -13.83 5.94
C GLU A 303 11.20 -15.34 6.23
N GLU A 304 11.19 -15.73 7.50
CA GLU A 304 11.04 -17.12 7.94
C GLU A 304 9.74 -17.76 7.41
N ILE A 305 8.70 -16.94 7.23
CA ILE A 305 7.42 -17.36 6.66
C ILE A 305 7.45 -17.18 5.15
N SER A 306 7.70 -15.96 4.66
CA SER A 306 7.57 -15.62 3.24
C SER A 306 8.55 -16.39 2.35
N ASN A 307 9.81 -16.56 2.78
CA ASN A 307 10.84 -17.26 2.03
C ASN A 307 10.98 -18.74 2.48
N GLY A 308 10.36 -19.09 3.60
CA GLY A 308 10.45 -20.40 4.25
C GLY A 308 9.20 -21.26 4.05
N LEU A 309 8.32 -21.26 5.04
CA LEU A 309 7.13 -22.14 5.11
C LEU A 309 6.07 -21.83 4.04
N CYS A 310 5.97 -20.56 3.62
CA CYS A 310 5.04 -20.10 2.60
C CYS A 310 5.70 -19.90 1.23
N SER A 311 6.99 -20.19 1.08
CA SER A 311 7.62 -20.29 -0.24
C SER A 311 7.64 -21.75 -0.68
N ILE A 312 7.14 -22.02 -1.89
CA ILE A 312 7.09 -23.34 -2.52
C ILE A 312 8.48 -23.72 -3.04
N ASN A 313 9.42 -23.84 -2.11
CA ASN A 313 10.81 -24.20 -2.37
C ASN A 313 10.91 -25.60 -3.03
N PRO A 314 11.91 -25.82 -3.90
CA PRO A 314 12.10 -27.10 -4.59
C PRO A 314 12.45 -28.22 -3.60
N ASP A 315 11.99 -29.44 -3.92
CA ASP A 315 12.31 -30.70 -3.22
C ASP A 315 11.91 -30.76 -1.73
N VAL A 316 11.07 -29.83 -1.26
CA VAL A 316 10.54 -29.83 0.11
C VAL A 316 9.02 -29.84 0.13
N ASP A 317 8.44 -30.56 1.10
CA ASP A 317 6.99 -30.61 1.28
C ASP A 317 6.47 -29.22 1.70
N ARG A 318 5.41 -28.74 1.05
CA ARG A 318 4.74 -27.47 1.31
C ARG A 318 3.23 -27.62 1.28
N LEU A 319 2.56 -26.87 2.15
CA LEU A 319 1.11 -26.80 2.20
C LEU A 319 0.63 -25.80 1.14
N CYS A 320 -0.42 -26.16 0.41
CA CYS A 320 -0.98 -25.32 -0.64
C CYS A 320 -2.51 -25.35 -0.65
N MET A 321 -3.10 -24.27 -1.14
CA MET A 321 -4.47 -24.21 -1.61
C MET A 321 -4.46 -24.36 -3.13
N VAL A 322 -5.18 -25.35 -3.66
CA VAL A 322 -5.10 -25.72 -5.08
C VAL A 322 -6.40 -25.37 -5.79
N CYS A 323 -6.27 -24.69 -6.92
CA CYS A 323 -7.31 -24.53 -7.93
C CYS A 323 -7.07 -25.53 -9.06
N GLU A 324 -7.90 -26.57 -9.15
CA GLU A 324 -7.91 -27.48 -10.31
C GLU A 324 -8.95 -27.00 -11.30
N MET A 325 -8.53 -26.83 -12.56
CA MET A 325 -9.35 -26.32 -13.66
C MET A 325 -9.33 -27.27 -14.85
N MET A 326 -10.49 -27.45 -15.47
CA MET A 326 -10.65 -28.16 -16.73
C MET A 326 -10.82 -27.13 -17.85
N VAL A 327 -9.77 -26.87 -18.62
CA VAL A 327 -9.74 -25.90 -19.71
C VAL A 327 -10.05 -26.62 -21.02
N ASN A 328 -10.98 -26.08 -21.82
CA ASN A 328 -11.32 -26.63 -23.14
C ASN A 328 -10.42 -26.06 -24.25
N ARG A 329 -10.59 -26.54 -25.48
CA ARG A 329 -9.76 -26.13 -26.63
C ARG A 329 -9.96 -24.68 -27.04
N GLU A 330 -11.09 -24.10 -26.67
CA GLU A 330 -11.46 -22.73 -26.96
C GLU A 330 -10.89 -21.75 -25.93
N GLY A 331 -10.12 -22.23 -24.93
CA GLY A 331 -9.53 -21.37 -23.90
C GLY A 331 -10.54 -20.92 -22.85
N SER A 332 -11.56 -21.73 -22.57
CA SER A 332 -12.52 -21.51 -21.50
C SER A 332 -12.44 -22.59 -20.44
N VAL A 333 -12.67 -22.22 -19.18
CA VAL A 333 -12.74 -23.15 -18.05
C VAL A 333 -14.15 -23.77 -17.98
N ASP A 334 -14.25 -25.07 -18.24
CA ASP A 334 -15.52 -25.83 -18.18
C ASP A 334 -15.96 -26.08 -16.74
N SER A 335 -15.01 -26.44 -15.87
CA SER A 335 -15.25 -26.75 -14.46
C SER A 335 -13.99 -26.51 -13.64
N TYR A 336 -14.17 -26.28 -12.34
CA TYR A 336 -13.08 -26.11 -11.40
C TYR A 336 -13.47 -26.62 -10.01
N ARG A 337 -12.48 -26.94 -9.18
CA ARG A 337 -12.64 -27.17 -7.74
C ARG A 337 -11.45 -26.63 -6.96
N PHE A 338 -11.71 -26.30 -5.70
CA PHE A 338 -10.70 -25.88 -4.73
C PHE A 338 -10.51 -26.95 -3.66
N PHE A 339 -9.27 -27.20 -3.25
CA PHE A 339 -8.96 -28.11 -2.16
C PHE A 339 -7.60 -27.80 -1.53
N GLU A 340 -7.44 -28.17 -0.27
CA GLU A 340 -6.17 -28.12 0.45
C GLU A 340 -5.28 -29.29 0.04
N GLY A 341 -4.01 -29.00 -0.25
CA GLY A 341 -3.03 -29.96 -0.71
C GLY A 341 -1.73 -29.91 0.08
N VAL A 342 -0.95 -30.99 -0.04
CA VAL A 342 0.49 -31.02 0.25
C VAL A 342 1.22 -31.35 -1.04
N MET A 343 2.19 -30.54 -1.41
CA MET A 343 2.94 -30.68 -2.65
C MET A 343 4.45 -30.64 -2.40
N ARG A 344 5.20 -31.01 -3.42
CA ARG A 344 6.66 -30.85 -3.49
C ARG A 344 6.99 -30.27 -4.87
N SER A 345 7.58 -29.09 -4.91
CA SER A 345 7.99 -28.52 -6.20
C SER A 345 9.14 -29.36 -6.78
N HIS A 346 8.97 -29.82 -8.02
CA HIS A 346 9.95 -30.67 -8.70
C HIS A 346 11.02 -29.87 -9.44
N ALA A 347 10.76 -28.57 -9.67
CA ALA A 347 11.74 -27.66 -10.22
C ALA A 347 11.40 -26.21 -9.86
N ARG A 348 12.45 -25.45 -9.48
CA ARG A 348 12.42 -23.99 -9.48
C ARG A 348 12.98 -23.52 -10.81
N LEU A 349 12.13 -22.92 -11.64
CA LEU A 349 12.51 -22.42 -12.96
C LEU A 349 12.46 -20.90 -12.98
N THR A 350 13.21 -20.30 -13.90
CA THR A 350 13.12 -18.88 -14.21
C THR A 350 12.36 -18.65 -15.50
N TYR A 351 11.74 -17.47 -15.64
CA TYR A 351 11.11 -17.07 -16.90
C TYR A 351 12.02 -17.23 -18.12
N LYS A 352 13.31 -16.88 -17.97
CA LYS A 352 14.30 -17.01 -19.05
C LYS A 352 14.56 -18.46 -19.42
N GLN A 353 14.72 -19.35 -18.45
CA GLN A 353 14.95 -20.78 -18.72
C GLN A 353 13.76 -21.42 -19.43
N VAL A 354 12.53 -21.09 -19.02
CA VAL A 354 11.31 -21.59 -19.66
C VAL A 354 11.20 -21.08 -21.09
N ALA A 355 11.40 -19.77 -21.30
CA ALA A 355 11.39 -19.19 -22.65
C ALA A 355 12.45 -19.85 -23.56
N SER A 356 13.68 -20.00 -23.09
CA SER A 356 14.75 -20.66 -23.86
C SER A 356 14.43 -22.12 -24.19
N ALA A 357 13.84 -22.88 -23.25
CA ALA A 357 13.43 -24.26 -23.51
C ALA A 357 12.33 -24.34 -24.59
N LEU A 358 11.35 -23.42 -24.56
CA LEU A 358 10.30 -23.32 -25.58
C LEU A 358 10.87 -22.94 -26.96
N ASP A 359 11.95 -22.15 -26.99
CA ASP A 359 12.69 -21.80 -28.22
C ASP A 359 13.61 -22.94 -28.72
N GLY A 360 13.66 -24.08 -28.02
CA GLY A 360 14.37 -25.28 -28.44
C GLY A 360 15.75 -25.48 -27.80
N ASP A 361 16.13 -24.69 -26.80
CA ASP A 361 17.35 -24.93 -26.02
C ASP A 361 17.19 -26.16 -25.11
N ARG A 362 17.84 -27.26 -25.50
CA ARG A 362 17.81 -28.54 -24.78
C ARG A 362 18.68 -28.56 -23.52
N GLU A 363 19.58 -27.59 -23.36
CA GLU A 363 20.44 -27.48 -22.17
C GLU A 363 19.75 -26.69 -21.04
N SER A 364 18.62 -26.03 -21.33
CA SER A 364 17.83 -25.34 -20.31
C SER A 364 17.32 -26.34 -19.27
N PRO A 365 17.37 -26.03 -17.95
CA PRO A 365 16.77 -26.87 -16.92
C PRO A 365 15.26 -27.15 -17.14
N ALA A 366 14.55 -26.23 -17.80
CA ALA A 366 13.15 -26.41 -18.14
C ALA A 366 12.94 -27.45 -19.27
N ALA A 367 13.98 -27.82 -20.01
CA ALA A 367 13.98 -28.85 -21.05
C ALA A 367 14.21 -30.27 -20.51
N ALA A 368 14.38 -30.44 -19.19
CA ALA A 368 14.57 -31.73 -18.57
C ALA A 368 13.37 -32.68 -18.80
N GLU A 369 13.67 -33.97 -18.96
CA GLU A 369 12.67 -35.02 -19.13
C GLU A 369 11.75 -35.07 -17.90
N GLY A 370 10.43 -35.17 -18.13
CA GLY A 370 9.42 -35.12 -17.08
C GLY A 370 9.00 -33.71 -16.63
N VAL A 371 9.76 -32.66 -16.97
CA VAL A 371 9.36 -31.25 -16.73
C VAL A 371 8.89 -30.59 -18.01
N PHE A 372 9.65 -30.77 -19.10
CA PHE A 372 9.38 -30.07 -20.36
C PHE A 372 8.03 -30.41 -20.98
N GLU A 373 7.55 -31.64 -20.80
CA GLU A 373 6.22 -32.06 -21.28
C GLU A 373 5.12 -31.16 -20.68
N HIS A 374 5.17 -30.89 -19.38
CA HIS A 374 4.19 -30.05 -18.70
C HIS A 374 4.36 -28.57 -19.05
N VAL A 375 5.60 -28.10 -19.24
CA VAL A 375 5.89 -26.75 -19.75
C VAL A 375 5.31 -26.56 -21.16
N SER A 376 5.47 -27.54 -22.04
CA SER A 376 4.90 -27.52 -23.39
C SER A 376 3.36 -27.52 -23.34
N ASN A 377 2.77 -28.33 -22.45
CA ASN A 377 1.32 -28.35 -22.26
C ASN A 377 0.78 -27.02 -21.72
N LEU A 378 1.51 -26.35 -20.81
CA LEU A 378 1.20 -25.02 -20.33
C LEU A 378 1.20 -24.00 -21.48
N TYR A 379 2.22 -24.05 -22.35
CA TYR A 379 2.31 -23.17 -23.51
C TYR A 379 1.16 -23.37 -24.51
N ASP A 380 0.85 -24.62 -24.86
CA ASP A 380 -0.26 -24.95 -25.76
C ASP A 380 -1.62 -24.47 -25.21
N MET A 381 -1.85 -24.65 -23.91
CA MET A 381 -3.05 -24.17 -23.22
C MET A 381 -3.10 -22.64 -23.20
N TYR A 382 -2.00 -21.97 -22.85
CA TYR A 382 -1.90 -20.51 -22.80
C TYR A 382 -2.27 -19.88 -24.14
N GLN A 383 -1.80 -20.44 -25.27
CA GLN A 383 -2.17 -19.94 -26.59
C GLN A 383 -3.69 -19.92 -26.82
N LYS A 384 -4.44 -20.88 -26.25
CA LYS A 384 -5.91 -20.87 -26.30
C LYS A 384 -6.52 -19.84 -25.38
N LEU A 385 -5.99 -19.68 -24.17
CA LEU A 385 -6.45 -18.66 -23.22
C LEU A 385 -6.27 -17.25 -23.79
N ASP A 386 -5.12 -16.96 -24.41
CA ASP A 386 -4.82 -15.67 -25.04
C ASP A 386 -5.78 -15.36 -26.20
N ILE A 387 -6.03 -16.32 -27.10
CA ILE A 387 -7.02 -16.16 -28.18
C ILE A 387 -8.40 -15.85 -27.59
N ALA A 388 -8.83 -16.58 -26.56
CA ALA A 388 -10.11 -16.36 -25.91
C ALA A 388 -10.17 -14.98 -25.24
N ARG A 389 -9.08 -14.53 -24.61
CA ARG A 389 -8.97 -13.21 -23.96
C ARG A 389 -9.08 -12.07 -24.97
N LYS A 390 -8.41 -12.19 -26.12
CA LYS A 390 -8.50 -11.24 -27.23
C LYS A 390 -9.91 -11.16 -27.81
N GLN A 391 -10.58 -12.31 -27.98
CA GLN A 391 -11.98 -12.35 -28.45
C GLN A 391 -12.97 -11.70 -27.46
N ARG A 392 -12.68 -11.72 -26.16
CA ARG A 392 -13.48 -11.00 -25.14
C ARG A 392 -13.27 -9.48 -25.16
N GLY A 393 -12.33 -8.97 -25.95
CA GLY A 393 -12.04 -7.53 -26.05
C GLY A 393 -11.22 -6.97 -24.89
N SER A 394 -10.37 -7.80 -24.26
CA SER A 394 -9.42 -7.32 -23.26
C SER A 394 -8.49 -6.27 -23.88
N ILE A 395 -8.35 -5.13 -23.21
CA ILE A 395 -7.37 -4.11 -23.58
C ILE A 395 -6.03 -4.51 -22.95
N GLU A 396 -4.97 -4.48 -23.74
CA GLU A 396 -3.60 -4.68 -23.28
C GLU A 396 -2.81 -3.40 -23.54
N PHE A 397 -2.13 -2.91 -22.51
CA PHE A 397 -1.23 -1.78 -22.61
C PHE A 397 0.19 -2.31 -22.47
N GLU A 398 1.02 -2.12 -23.51
CA GLU A 398 2.45 -2.36 -23.40
C GLU A 398 3.11 -1.11 -22.80
N THR A 399 3.27 -1.08 -21.48
CA THR A 399 4.13 -0.10 -20.82
C THR A 399 5.51 -0.69 -20.65
N THR A 400 6.55 0.04 -21.07
CA THR A 400 7.94 -0.38 -20.85
C THR A 400 8.30 -0.15 -19.38
N GLU A 401 8.30 -1.22 -18.59
CA GLU A 401 8.83 -1.18 -17.23
C GLU A 401 10.36 -1.15 -17.26
N THR A 402 10.96 -0.63 -16.19
CA THR A 402 12.41 -0.38 -16.11
C THR A 402 13.02 -1.20 -14.97
N VAL A 403 14.09 -1.91 -15.26
CA VAL A 403 14.91 -2.64 -14.29
C VAL A 403 16.16 -1.80 -13.97
N ILE A 404 16.43 -1.63 -12.68
CA ILE A 404 17.60 -0.91 -12.16
C ILE A 404 18.54 -1.93 -11.52
N GLU A 405 19.73 -2.09 -12.10
CA GLU A 405 20.79 -2.92 -11.55
C GLU A 405 21.71 -2.08 -10.67
N PHE A 406 22.08 -2.62 -9.51
CA PHE A 406 22.98 -1.97 -8.57
C PHE A 406 24.36 -2.65 -8.56
N THR A 407 25.40 -1.87 -8.28
CA THR A 407 26.71 -2.38 -7.88
C THR A 407 26.69 -2.83 -6.42
N ASP A 408 27.73 -3.54 -5.98
CA ASP A 408 27.90 -3.96 -4.57
C ASP A 408 27.87 -2.78 -3.58
N ASP A 409 28.32 -1.59 -4.01
CA ASP A 409 28.28 -0.33 -3.25
C ASP A 409 26.91 0.36 -3.28
N LYS A 410 25.84 -0.33 -3.71
CA LYS A 410 24.46 0.17 -3.85
C LYS A 410 24.32 1.39 -4.75
N ARG A 411 25.18 1.52 -5.76
CA ARG A 411 25.06 2.56 -6.80
C ARG A 411 24.44 1.96 -8.06
N ILE A 412 23.76 2.78 -8.85
CA ILE A 412 23.19 2.33 -10.12
C ILE A 412 24.33 1.94 -11.08
N ASN A 413 24.32 0.68 -11.52
CA ASN A 413 25.20 0.16 -12.54
C ASN A 413 24.60 0.36 -13.94
N HIS A 414 23.36 -0.12 -14.14
CA HIS A 414 22.67 -0.07 -15.42
C HIS A 414 21.16 0.10 -15.22
N ILE A 415 20.51 0.76 -16.18
CA ILE A 415 19.06 0.90 -16.25
C ILE A 415 18.63 0.41 -17.62
N HIS A 416 17.76 -0.59 -17.67
CA HIS A 416 17.31 -1.21 -18.92
C HIS A 416 15.82 -1.57 -18.88
N PRO A 417 15.15 -1.68 -20.04
CA PRO A 417 13.75 -2.09 -20.07
C PRO A 417 13.59 -3.55 -19.63
N SER A 418 12.50 -3.86 -18.92
CA SER A 418 12.13 -5.24 -18.60
C SER A 418 11.74 -6.01 -19.85
N GLU A 419 12.19 -7.26 -19.99
CA GLU A 419 11.80 -8.14 -21.09
C GLU A 419 10.62 -9.04 -20.67
N ARG A 420 9.45 -8.83 -21.28
CA ARG A 420 8.28 -9.72 -21.13
C ARG A 420 8.26 -10.77 -22.24
N ASN A 421 8.56 -12.02 -21.88
CA ASN A 421 8.59 -13.17 -22.79
C ASN A 421 7.38 -14.11 -22.60
N GLU A 422 7.30 -15.21 -23.37
CA GLU A 422 6.17 -16.15 -23.33
C GLU A 422 5.99 -16.82 -21.95
N ALA A 423 7.06 -17.06 -21.19
CA ALA A 423 6.95 -17.65 -19.86
C ALA A 423 6.17 -16.75 -18.88
N HIS A 424 6.37 -15.43 -18.97
CA HIS A 424 5.61 -14.47 -18.17
C HIS A 424 4.11 -14.54 -18.50
N LYS A 425 3.78 -14.63 -19.78
CA LYS A 425 2.39 -14.67 -20.26
C LYS A 425 1.68 -15.98 -19.88
N ILE A 426 2.40 -17.10 -19.90
CA ILE A 426 1.89 -18.40 -19.42
C ILE A 426 1.44 -18.29 -17.97
N ILE A 427 2.31 -17.81 -17.08
CA ILE A 427 1.99 -17.68 -15.65
C ILE A 427 0.88 -16.66 -15.43
N GLU A 428 0.92 -15.50 -16.11
CA GLU A 428 -0.14 -14.49 -16.05
C GLU A 428 -1.53 -15.09 -16.36
N GLU A 429 -1.67 -15.83 -17.47
CA GLU A 429 -2.96 -16.43 -17.83
C GLU A 429 -3.40 -17.55 -16.87
N CYS A 430 -2.46 -18.33 -16.33
CA CYS A 430 -2.78 -19.33 -15.31
C CYS A 430 -3.34 -18.67 -14.03
N MET A 431 -2.69 -17.60 -13.56
CA MET A 431 -3.12 -16.86 -12.37
C MET A 431 -4.44 -16.13 -12.60
N ILE A 432 -4.64 -15.50 -13.77
CA ILE A 432 -5.91 -14.88 -14.13
C ILE A 432 -7.04 -15.92 -14.14
N ALA A 433 -6.82 -17.10 -14.73
CA ALA A 433 -7.81 -18.17 -14.76
C ALA A 433 -8.18 -18.64 -13.34
N ALA A 434 -7.18 -18.84 -12.47
CA ALA A 434 -7.40 -19.22 -11.07
C ALA A 434 -8.17 -18.14 -10.30
N ASN A 435 -7.79 -16.87 -10.45
CA ASN A 435 -8.46 -15.72 -9.81
C ASN A 435 -9.93 -15.58 -10.25
N VAL A 436 -10.22 -15.77 -11.53
CA VAL A 436 -11.60 -15.79 -12.04
C VAL A 436 -12.40 -16.95 -11.44
N CYS A 437 -11.79 -18.13 -11.28
CA CYS A 437 -12.43 -19.26 -10.63
C CYS A 437 -12.71 -18.99 -9.15
N ALA A 438 -11.78 -18.37 -8.42
CA ALA A 438 -11.95 -18.00 -7.02
C ALA A 438 -13.09 -16.98 -6.85
N ALA A 439 -13.10 -15.92 -7.67
CA ALA A 439 -14.18 -14.94 -7.69
C ALA A 439 -15.55 -15.58 -7.94
N LYS A 440 -15.65 -16.51 -8.90
CA LYS A 440 -16.89 -17.26 -9.18
C LYS A 440 -17.29 -18.19 -8.04
N TYR A 441 -16.33 -18.84 -7.37
CA TYR A 441 -16.57 -19.72 -6.23
C TYR A 441 -17.17 -18.94 -5.05
N ILE A 442 -16.53 -17.83 -4.71
CA ILE A 442 -16.94 -16.98 -3.59
C ILE A 442 -18.28 -16.29 -3.88
N ALA A 443 -18.49 -15.80 -5.11
CA ALA A 443 -19.77 -15.21 -5.50
C ALA A 443 -20.96 -16.18 -5.32
N LYS A 444 -20.76 -17.48 -5.56
CA LYS A 444 -21.79 -18.51 -5.30
C LYS A 444 -22.02 -18.75 -3.81
N SER A 445 -20.98 -18.63 -2.99
CA SER A 445 -21.05 -18.83 -1.53
C SER A 445 -21.80 -17.71 -0.80
N LYS A 446 -21.98 -16.54 -1.44
CA LYS A 446 -22.57 -15.31 -0.85
C LYS A 446 -21.86 -14.82 0.41
N LEU A 447 -20.61 -15.21 0.62
CA LEU A 447 -19.77 -14.68 1.69
C LEU A 447 -19.21 -13.30 1.30
N PRO A 448 -19.09 -12.36 2.24
CA PRO A 448 -18.36 -11.12 2.02
C PRO A 448 -16.91 -11.42 1.61
N CYS A 449 -16.40 -10.74 0.57
CA CYS A 449 -15.04 -10.91 0.09
C CYS A 449 -14.58 -9.64 -0.62
N LEU A 450 -13.27 -9.46 -0.68
CA LEU A 450 -12.62 -8.42 -1.47
C LEU A 450 -12.58 -8.85 -2.93
N TYR A 451 -13.07 -7.97 -3.82
CA TYR A 451 -12.95 -8.12 -5.28
C TYR A 451 -11.99 -7.07 -5.82
N ARG A 452 -11.14 -7.47 -6.76
CA ARG A 452 -10.37 -6.51 -7.58
C ARG A 452 -11.26 -5.98 -8.69
N VAL A 453 -11.82 -4.79 -8.48
CA VAL A 453 -12.71 -4.13 -9.45
C VAL A 453 -11.97 -3.03 -10.21
N HIS A 454 -12.31 -2.86 -11.48
CA HIS A 454 -11.89 -1.74 -12.30
C HIS A 454 -13.15 -1.11 -12.89
N GLU A 455 -13.48 0.10 -12.47
CA GLU A 455 -14.67 0.82 -12.95
C GLU A 455 -14.48 1.26 -14.40
N SER A 456 -15.61 1.42 -15.11
CA SER A 456 -15.56 1.99 -16.46
C SER A 456 -15.13 3.46 -16.39
N PRO A 457 -14.42 3.98 -17.41
CA PRO A 457 -14.10 5.40 -17.49
C PRO A 457 -15.37 6.26 -17.39
N THR A 458 -15.25 7.42 -16.74
CA THR A 458 -16.33 8.41 -16.65
C THR A 458 -16.64 9.03 -18.01
N ASP A 459 -17.86 9.50 -18.21
CA ASP A 459 -18.29 10.12 -19.48
C ASP A 459 -17.38 11.29 -19.88
N GLU A 460 -16.97 12.13 -18.92
CA GLU A 460 -16.01 13.23 -19.14
C GLU A 460 -14.67 12.74 -19.71
N LYS A 461 -14.11 11.65 -19.16
CA LYS A 461 -12.83 11.08 -19.65
C LYS A 461 -12.99 10.50 -21.06
N LEU A 462 -14.16 9.95 -21.38
CA LEU A 462 -14.46 9.45 -22.72
C LEU A 462 -14.63 10.59 -23.73
N GLU A 463 -15.22 11.72 -23.33
CA GLU A 463 -15.32 12.92 -24.16
C GLU A 463 -13.95 13.53 -24.43
N ASP A 464 -13.10 13.65 -23.41
CA ASP A 464 -11.72 14.12 -23.56
C ASP A 464 -10.92 13.23 -24.52
N LEU A 465 -11.01 11.90 -24.35
CA LEU A 465 -10.35 10.95 -25.24
C LEU A 465 -10.86 11.08 -26.68
N ARG A 466 -12.18 11.20 -26.88
CA ARG A 466 -12.77 11.42 -28.21
C ARG A 466 -12.33 12.74 -28.82
N GLY A 467 -12.22 13.80 -28.01
CA GLY A 467 -11.71 15.10 -28.43
C GLY A 467 -10.27 14.98 -28.95
N PHE A 468 -9.40 14.38 -28.15
CA PHE A 468 -8.01 14.11 -28.52
C PHE A 468 -7.89 13.27 -29.79
N LEU A 469 -8.63 12.15 -29.88
CA LEU A 469 -8.56 11.27 -31.06
C LEU A 469 -9.05 11.97 -32.34
N ARG A 470 -10.08 12.82 -32.26
CA ARG A 470 -10.56 13.61 -33.42
C ARG A 470 -9.51 14.55 -34.00
N GLU A 471 -8.56 15.02 -33.19
CA GLU A 471 -7.45 15.85 -33.67
C GLU A 471 -6.44 15.03 -34.49
N LEU A 472 -6.41 13.71 -34.31
CA LEU A 472 -5.49 12.79 -35.00
C LEU A 472 -6.07 12.20 -36.29
N GLY A 473 -7.33 12.48 -36.63
CA GLY A 473 -8.05 11.97 -37.80
C GLY A 473 -8.99 10.82 -37.47
#